data_AF-A0A139QRL0-F1
#
_entry.id   AF-A0A139QRL0-F1
#
_cell.length_a   1.000
_cell.length_b   1.000
_cell.length_c   1.000
_cell.angle_alpha   90.00
_cell.angle_beta   90.00
_cell.angle_gamma   90.00
#
_symmetry.space_group_name_H-M   'P 1'
#
loop_
_entity.id
_entity.type
_entity.pdbx_description
1 polymer ?
#
loop_
_entity_poly.entity_id
_entity_poly.type
_entity_poly.pdbx_seq_one_letter_code
_entity_poly.pdbx_strand_id
1 'polypeptide(L)'
;MLLFGIALTVVVTTILYWLKAPDIILYGVDILLLAPFVIFGCYIDEKIKDEVRFLLTKQERSYQTDYDRKEYTRNEFIRPKENPETL
;
A
#
# COMPACT_ATOMS: atom_id res chain seq x y z
N MET A 1 -6.25 22.16 -12.45
CA MET A 1 -6.47 21.98 -11.00
C MET A 1 -5.31 22.51 -10.17
N LEU A 2 -4.08 22.06 -10.39
CA LEU A 2 -2.93 22.47 -9.58
C LEU A 2 -2.64 23.99 -9.65
N LEU A 3 -2.55 24.56 -10.86
CA LEU A 3 -2.34 26.00 -11.04
C LEU A 3 -3.45 26.86 -10.41
N PHE A 4 -4.69 26.38 -10.44
CA PHE A 4 -5.82 27.03 -9.77
C PHE A 4 -5.66 26.99 -8.25
N GLY A 5 -5.24 25.84 -7.71
CA GLY A 5 -4.92 25.69 -6.29
C GLY A 5 -3.83 26.64 -5.82
N ILE A 6 -2.73 26.74 -6.58
CA ILE A 6 -1.63 27.69 -6.28
C ILE A 6 -2.13 29.14 -6.35
N ALA A 7 -2.90 29.50 -7.38
CA ALA A 7 -3.42 30.86 -7.49
C ALA A 7 -4.32 31.20 -6.29
N LEU A 8 -5.16 30.25 -5.86
CA LEU A 8 -6.03 30.43 -4.70
C LEU A 8 -5.22 30.55 -3.41
N THR A 9 -4.19 29.73 -3.20
CA THR A 9 -3.34 29.82 -1.99
C THR A 9 -2.61 31.14 -1.92
N VAL A 10 -2.07 31.65 -3.03
CA VAL A 10 -1.43 32.97 -3.08
C VAL A 10 -2.43 34.08 -2.70
N VAL A 11 -3.66 34.05 -3.23
CA VAL A 11 -4.67 35.07 -2.89
C VAL A 11 -5.03 35.02 -1.40
N VAL A 12 -5.30 33.84 -0.86
CA VAL A 12 -5.71 33.68 0.55
C VAL A 12 -4.58 34.05 1.51
N THR A 13 -3.35 33.63 1.24
CA THR A 13 -2.17 33.96 2.06
C THR A 13 -1.87 35.47 2.03
N THR A 14 -2.03 36.11 0.88
CA THR A 14 -1.86 37.58 0.76
C THR A 14 -2.89 38.33 1.62
N ILE A 15 -4.15 37.87 1.64
CA ILE A 15 -5.20 38.45 2.48
C ILE A 15 -4.89 38.24 3.97
N LEU A 16 -4.46 37.05 4.37
CA LEU A 16 -4.08 36.73 5.75
C LEU A 16 -2.89 37.57 6.23
N TYR A 17 -1.90 37.76 5.35
CA TYR A 17 -0.76 38.63 5.62
C TYR A 17 -1.21 40.09 5.83
N TRP A 18 -2.12 40.58 4.99
CA TRP A 18 -2.68 41.92 5.14
C TRP A 18 -3.48 42.11 6.44
N LEU A 19 -4.17 41.06 6.89
CA LEU A 19 -4.88 41.00 8.18
C LEU A 19 -3.93 40.89 9.39
N LYS A 20 -2.60 40.81 9.18
CA LYS A 20 -1.60 40.57 10.23
C LYS A 20 -1.93 39.33 11.07
N ALA A 21 -2.40 38.26 10.42
CA ALA A 21 -2.61 36.99 11.10
C ALA A 21 -1.28 36.47 11.66
N PRO A 22 -1.27 35.82 12.83
CA PRO A 22 -0.07 35.21 13.38
C PRO A 22 0.42 34.08 12.47
N ASP A 23 1.74 33.92 12.39
CA ASP A 23 2.41 33.01 11.45
C ASP A 23 1.93 31.56 11.54
N ILE A 24 1.60 31.10 12.76
CA ILE A 24 1.08 29.75 13.01
C ILE A 24 -0.22 29.51 12.22
N ILE A 25 -1.11 30.50 12.18
CA ILE A 25 -2.37 30.42 11.42
C ILE A 25 -2.08 30.48 9.93
N LEU A 26 -1.14 31.34 9.51
CA LEU A 26 -0.78 31.51 8.11
C LEU A 26 -0.25 30.20 7.51
N TYR A 27 0.74 29.57 8.17
CA TYR A 27 1.28 28.27 7.73
C TYR A 27 0.26 27.13 7.86
N GLY A 28 -0.57 27.15 8.91
CA GLY A 28 -1.61 26.13 9.10
C GLY A 28 -2.64 26.14 7.97
N VAL A 29 -3.13 27.33 7.61
CA VAL A 29 -4.09 27.49 6.50
C VAL A 29 -3.44 27.17 5.16
N ASP A 30 -2.20 27.61 4.92
CA ASP A 30 -1.50 27.36 3.66
C ASP A 30 -1.30 25.85 3.42
N ILE A 31 -0.87 25.10 4.43
CA ILE A 31 -0.72 23.63 4.35
C ILE A 31 -2.07 22.96 4.09
N LEU A 32 -3.10 23.33 4.85
CA LEU A 32 -4.44 22.74 4.72
C LEU A 32 -5.01 22.95 3.31
N LEU A 33 -4.77 24.14 2.75
CA LEU A 33 -5.28 24.53 1.44
C LEU A 33 -4.46 23.88 0.32
N LEU A 34 -3.12 23.96 0.38
CA LEU A 34 -2.22 23.49 -0.67
C LEU A 34 -2.20 21.95 -0.77
N ALA A 35 -2.24 21.23 0.36
CA ALA A 35 -2.11 19.78 0.41
C ALA A 35 -3.07 19.02 -0.53
N PRO A 36 -4.40 19.25 -0.53
CA PRO A 36 -5.31 18.57 -1.45
C PRO A 36 -5.01 18.91 -2.91
N PHE A 37 -4.67 20.17 -3.23
CA PHE A 37 -4.34 20.55 -4.61
C PHE A 37 -3.07 19.89 -5.12
N VAL A 38 -2.08 19.63 -4.26
CA VAL A 38 -0.87 18.90 -4.65
C VAL A 38 -1.16 17.42 -4.85
N ILE A 39 -1.89 16.78 -3.93
CA ILE A 39 -2.22 15.35 -4.00
C ILE A 39 -3.04 15.04 -5.25
N PHE A 40 -4.14 15.77 -5.46
CA PHE A 40 -5.02 15.56 -6.61
C PHE A 40 -4.47 16.19 -7.89
N GLY A 41 -3.78 17.34 -7.79
CA GLY A 41 -3.28 18.07 -8.95
C GLY A 41 -2.06 17.42 -9.61
N CYS A 42 -1.21 16.73 -8.85
CA CYS A 42 -0.09 15.95 -9.40
C CYS A 42 -0.45 14.48 -9.69
N TYR A 43 -1.72 14.08 -9.60
CA TYR A 43 -2.13 12.67 -9.77
C TYR A 43 -1.38 11.69 -8.84
N ILE A 44 -0.86 12.19 -7.71
CA ILE A 44 -0.14 11.37 -6.72
C ILE A 44 -1.09 10.35 -6.09
N ASP A 45 -2.39 10.65 -6.08
CA ASP A 45 -3.47 9.76 -5.62
C ASP A 45 -3.40 8.36 -6.27
N GLU A 46 -3.12 8.25 -7.57
CA GLU A 46 -3.12 6.95 -8.25
C GLU A 46 -1.95 6.06 -7.79
N LYS A 47 -0.78 6.67 -7.57
CA LYS A 47 0.41 5.96 -7.07
C LYS A 47 0.26 5.56 -5.60
N ILE A 48 -0.23 6.46 -4.76
CA ILE A 48 -0.46 6.19 -3.33
C ILE A 48 -1.55 5.14 -3.15
N LYS A 49 -2.61 5.18 -3.95
CA LYS A 49 -3.72 4.23 -3.86
C LYS A 49 -3.28 2.80 -4.07
N ASP A 50 -2.39 2.55 -5.03
CA ASP A 50 -1.85 1.20 -5.27
C ASP A 50 -0.90 0.76 -4.15
N GLU A 51 -0.05 1.64 -3.65
CA GLU A 51 0.85 1.35 -2.53
C GLU A 51 0.06 1.07 -1.23
N VAL A 52 -0.95 1.88 -0.92
CA VAL A 52 -1.83 1.71 0.25
C VAL A 52 -2.68 0.45 0.10
N ARG A 53 -3.24 0.19 -1.09
CA ARG A 53 -3.95 -1.06 -1.38
C ARG A 53 -3.04 -2.26 -1.16
N PHE A 54 -1.81 -2.21 -1.65
CA PHE A 54 -0.85 -3.28 -1.47
C PHE A 54 -0.49 -3.50 0.01
N LEU A 55 -0.22 -2.42 0.76
CA LEU A 55 0.08 -2.48 2.19
C LEU A 55 -1.07 -3.07 3.01
N LEU A 56 -2.30 -2.61 2.76
CA LEU A 56 -3.49 -3.09 3.48
C LEU A 56 -3.93 -4.50 3.06
N THR A 57 -3.71 -4.87 1.80
CA THR A 57 -4.05 -6.21 1.26
C THR A 57 -2.89 -7.19 1.40
N LYS A 58 -1.82 -6.84 2.11
CA LYS A 58 -0.74 -7.76 2.48
C LYS A 58 -1.26 -8.74 3.53
N GLN A 59 -2.17 -9.61 3.12
CA GLN A 59 -2.60 -10.76 3.89
C GLN A 59 -1.40 -11.69 3.94
N GLU A 60 -0.84 -11.91 5.14
CA GLU A 60 0.09 -13.00 5.36
C GLU A 60 -0.58 -14.25 4.80
N ARG A 61 -0.03 -14.81 3.71
CA ARG A 61 -0.43 -16.13 3.25
C ARG A 61 0.05 -17.13 4.32
N SER A 62 -0.68 -17.23 5.43
CA SER A 62 -0.48 -18.32 6.40
C SER A 62 -1.17 -19.61 5.93
N TYR A 63 -2.05 -19.53 4.93
CA TYR A 63 -2.80 -20.68 4.42
C TYR A 63 -2.10 -21.41 3.27
N GLN A 64 -0.80 -21.71 3.36
CA GLN A 64 -0.20 -22.67 2.41
C GLN A 64 1.16 -23.27 2.83
N THR A 65 1.53 -23.24 4.11
CA THR A 65 2.71 -23.96 4.61
C THR A 65 2.44 -24.84 5.82
N ASP A 66 1.18 -25.17 6.11
CA ASP A 66 0.87 -26.43 6.80
C ASP A 66 0.74 -27.54 5.75
N TYR A 67 1.84 -27.80 5.04
CA TYR A 67 1.99 -29.11 4.42
C TYR A 67 2.36 -30.06 5.54
N ASP A 68 1.36 -30.80 6.03
CA ASP A 68 1.58 -31.97 6.87
C ASP A 68 2.39 -32.98 6.04
N ARG A 69 3.72 -32.84 6.09
CA ARG A 69 4.66 -33.58 5.27
C ARG A 69 4.64 -35.01 5.78
N LYS A 70 3.90 -35.88 5.10
CA LYS A 70 4.01 -37.32 5.34
C LYS A 70 5.46 -37.74 5.08
N GLU A 71 6.14 -38.20 6.13
CA GLU A 71 7.47 -38.78 6.02
C GLU A 71 7.36 -40.13 5.28
N TYR A 72 7.56 -40.10 3.96
CA TYR A 72 7.65 -41.31 3.17
C TYR A 72 8.92 -42.08 3.55
N THR A 73 8.77 -43.31 4.04
CA THR A 73 9.92 -44.19 4.28
C THR A 73 10.42 -44.74 2.93
N ARG A 74 11.74 -44.83 2.75
CA ARG A 74 12.43 -45.19 1.48
C ARG A 74 11.85 -46.43 0.74
N ASN A 75 11.18 -47.32 1.46
CA ASN A 75 10.71 -48.60 0.94
C ASN A 75 9.19 -48.67 0.72
N GLU A 76 8.44 -47.59 0.94
CA GLU A 76 6.97 -47.56 0.86
C GLU A 76 6.44 -47.80 -0.58
N PHE A 77 7.32 -47.62 -1.57
CA PHE A 77 7.00 -47.84 -2.99
C PHE A 77 7.54 -49.17 -3.56
N ILE A 78 8.18 -50.02 -2.74
CA ILE A 78 8.73 -51.30 -3.19
C ILE A 78 7.64 -52.37 -3.11
N ARG A 79 7.10 -52.77 -4.27
CA ARG A 79 6.19 -53.91 -4.36
C ARG A 79 6.96 -55.22 -4.09
N PRO A 80 6.48 -56.12 -3.21
CA PRO A 80 7.09 -57.43 -3.05
C PRO A 80 6.99 -58.20 -4.36
N LYS A 81 8.12 -58.76 -4.80
CA LYS A 81 8.20 -59.57 -6.02
C LYS A 81 7.77 -60.99 -5.64
N GLU A 82 6.56 -61.39 -6.02
CA GLU A 82 6.14 -62.79 -5.93
C GLU A 82 6.92 -63.59 -6.97
N ASN A 83 7.73 -64.55 -6.51
CA ASN A 83 8.53 -65.41 -7.37
C ASN A 83 7.71 -66.66 -7.71
N PRO A 84 7.33 -66.90 -8.98
CA PRO A 84 6.45 -68.00 -9.35
C PRO A 84 7.11 -69.40 -9.34
N GLU A 85 8.33 -69.57 -8.81
CA GLU A 85 9.06 -70.85 -8.85
C GLU A 85 9.02 -71.69 -7.55
N THR A 86 8.07 -71.44 -6.66
CA THR A 86 7.85 -72.28 -5.47
C THR A 86 6.42 -72.78 -5.34
N LEU A 87 5.91 -73.44 -6.40
CA LEU A 87 4.74 -74.32 -6.34
C LEU A 87 5.16 -75.75 -6.69
#